data_AF-A0A368BJN8-F1
#
_entry.id   AF-A0A368BJN8-F1
#
_cell.length_a   1.000
_cell.length_b   1.000
_cell.length_c   1.000
_cell.angle_alpha   90.00
_cell.angle_beta   90.00
_cell.angle_gamma   90.00
#
_symmetry.space_group_name_H-M   'P 1'
#
loop_
_entity.id
_entity.type
_entity.pdbx_description
1 polymer ?
#
loop_
_entity_poly.entity_id
_entity_poly.type
_entity_poly.pdbx_seq_one_letter_code
_entity_poly.pdbx_strand_id
1 'polypeptide(L)'
;MRHALTSFLILGLAAMAQGAILWFPRQDIPIPTTFEGVSVDLETGNTSVLAAGLSGGDANFILGGGAVTNDADQTAGVPSWQPVRTGTSNVDPLRQLGIGDTVNSASTVATGFGASGDPNAHFPEFTPDTPGYVGFSLVLEDNTTAYGWMRVTLQENNQSGGLIHEWAIEDSGGAITVGVPEPSTSLLAILALGGIFLRRRR
;
A
#
# COMPACT_ATOMS: atom_id res chain seq x y z
N MET A 1 -36.05 54.44 12.20
CA MET A 1 -34.95 53.58 12.69
C MET A 1 -34.92 52.35 11.80
N ARG A 2 -33.89 52.20 10.96
CA ARG A 2 -33.82 51.18 9.91
C ARG A 2 -33.21 49.90 10.49
N HIS A 3 -33.95 48.79 10.40
CA HIS A 3 -33.45 47.46 10.67
C HIS A 3 -32.54 47.01 9.53
N ALA A 4 -31.32 46.58 9.85
CA ALA A 4 -30.46 45.84 8.94
C ALA A 4 -30.14 44.50 9.62
N LEU A 5 -30.92 43.47 9.28
CA LEU A 5 -30.55 42.08 9.55
C LEU A 5 -29.58 41.65 8.46
N THR A 6 -28.32 41.44 8.84
CA THR A 6 -27.28 40.89 7.97
C THR A 6 -27.40 39.37 8.00
N SER A 7 -27.89 38.76 6.92
CA SER A 7 -27.89 37.32 6.73
C SER A 7 -26.48 36.83 6.38
N PHE A 8 -25.90 35.96 7.20
CA PHE A 8 -24.69 35.21 6.85
C PHE A 8 -25.07 34.00 6.00
N LEU A 9 -24.63 33.99 4.73
CA LEU A 9 -24.71 32.84 3.85
C LEU A 9 -23.55 31.89 4.19
N ILE A 10 -23.85 30.75 4.82
CA ILE A 10 -22.88 29.66 5.01
C ILE A 10 -22.87 28.84 3.73
N LEU A 11 -21.84 29.02 2.89
CA LEU A 11 -21.57 28.11 1.78
C LEU A 11 -21.09 26.79 2.37
N GLY A 12 -21.96 25.77 2.38
CA GLY A 12 -21.58 24.40 2.68
C GLY A 12 -20.79 23.82 1.52
N LEU A 13 -19.45 23.90 1.58
CA LEU A 13 -18.60 23.02 0.81
C LEU A 13 -18.80 21.62 1.36
N ALA A 14 -19.39 20.72 0.57
CA ALA A 14 -19.33 19.30 0.84
C ALA A 14 -17.85 18.90 0.75
N ALA A 15 -17.18 18.79 1.89
CA ALA A 15 -15.91 18.10 1.94
C ALA A 15 -16.19 16.67 1.50
N MET A 16 -15.71 16.27 0.32
CA MET A 16 -15.56 14.87 0.01
C MET A 16 -14.76 14.28 1.17
N ALA A 17 -15.28 13.25 1.82
CA ALA A 17 -14.50 12.55 2.83
C ALA A 17 -13.24 12.04 2.13
N GLN A 18 -12.08 12.58 2.53
CA GLN A 18 -10.80 12.02 2.11
C GLN A 18 -10.74 10.61 2.69
N GLY A 19 -10.41 9.61 1.86
CA GLY A 19 -10.28 8.23 2.34
C GLY A 19 -9.33 8.14 3.52
N ALA A 20 -9.53 7.13 4.35
CA ALA A 20 -8.64 6.88 5.46
C ALA A 20 -7.36 6.24 4.94
N ILE A 21 -6.22 6.68 5.50
CA ILE A 21 -4.98 5.94 5.32
C ILE A 21 -4.96 4.84 6.37
N LEU A 22 -5.08 3.59 5.94
CA LEU A 22 -4.78 2.43 6.76
C LEU A 22 -3.27 2.25 6.79
N TRP A 23 -2.67 2.34 7.98
CA TRP A 23 -1.22 2.27 8.14
C TRP A 23 -0.85 1.12 9.07
N PHE A 24 0.07 0.28 8.60
CA PHE A 24 0.59 -0.90 9.29
C PHE A 24 2.09 -0.70 9.55
N PRO A 25 2.45 0.08 10.59
CA PRO A 25 3.85 0.30 10.94
C PRO A 25 4.48 -0.92 11.59
N ARG A 26 5.80 -1.07 11.41
CA ARG A 26 6.64 -2.01 12.20
C ARG A 26 6.09 -3.43 12.21
N GLN A 27 5.75 -3.91 11.02
CA GLN A 27 5.29 -5.28 10.82
C GLN A 27 6.49 -6.22 10.89
N ASP A 28 7.62 -5.80 10.30
CA ASP A 28 8.93 -6.48 10.37
C ASP A 28 8.80 -8.01 10.13
N ILE A 29 8.03 -8.37 9.11
CA ILE A 29 7.71 -9.77 8.76
C ILE A 29 8.88 -10.35 7.96
N PRO A 30 9.58 -11.38 8.46
CA PRO A 30 10.69 -12.00 7.75
C PRO A 30 10.19 -12.76 6.53
N ILE A 31 10.92 -12.67 5.42
CA ILE A 31 10.64 -13.44 4.21
C ILE A 31 11.47 -14.74 4.24
N PRO A 32 10.85 -15.93 4.34
CA PRO A 32 11.57 -17.19 4.34
C PRO A 32 12.29 -17.46 3.02
N THR A 33 13.38 -18.23 3.08
CA THR A 33 14.14 -18.69 1.89
C THR A 33 13.56 -19.99 1.31
N THR A 34 12.23 -20.15 1.39
CA THR A 34 11.49 -21.34 0.93
C THR A 34 10.57 -20.98 -0.24
N PHE A 35 10.04 -22.01 -0.91
CA PHE A 35 9.11 -21.83 -2.03
C PHE A 35 7.72 -21.38 -1.58
N GLU A 36 7.31 -21.74 -0.36
CA GLU A 36 6.06 -21.29 0.25
C GLU A 36 6.14 -19.80 0.58
N GLY A 37 7.31 -19.36 1.09
CA GLY A 37 7.53 -17.98 1.48
C GLY A 37 6.63 -17.52 2.61
N VAL A 38 6.10 -16.30 2.49
CA VAL A 38 5.16 -15.70 3.42
C VAL A 38 4.04 -14.99 2.67
N SER A 39 2.83 -15.52 2.83
CA SER A 39 1.59 -14.85 2.44
C SER A 39 1.21 -13.81 3.49
N VAL A 40 0.73 -12.65 3.05
CA VAL A 40 0.30 -11.53 3.89
C VAL A 40 -1.08 -11.07 3.46
N ASP A 41 -1.97 -10.89 4.42
CA ASP A 41 -3.23 -10.16 4.30
C ASP A 41 -2.95 -8.70 4.69
N LEU A 42 -3.17 -7.78 3.74
CA LEU A 42 -2.76 -6.38 3.85
C LEU A 42 -3.77 -5.53 4.62
N GLU A 43 -4.99 -6.01 4.82
CA GLU A 43 -6.06 -5.39 5.58
C GLU A 43 -5.99 -5.74 7.07
N THR A 44 -5.43 -6.90 7.40
CA THR A 44 -5.34 -7.38 8.79
C THR A 44 -3.92 -7.47 9.34
N GLY A 45 -2.91 -7.58 8.46
CA GLY A 45 -1.53 -7.87 8.83
C GLY A 45 -1.28 -9.32 9.23
N ASN A 46 -2.26 -10.21 9.03
CA ASN A 46 -2.07 -11.64 9.26
C ASN A 46 -1.10 -12.23 8.23
N THR A 47 -0.38 -13.27 8.65
CA THR A 47 0.60 -13.93 7.80
C THR A 47 0.49 -15.45 7.87
N SER A 48 0.96 -16.13 6.82
CA SER A 48 1.07 -17.58 6.76
C SER A 48 2.33 -17.98 6.00
N VAL A 49 2.98 -19.05 6.47
CA VAL A 49 4.12 -19.70 5.79
C VAL A 49 3.75 -21.11 5.29
N LEU A 50 2.45 -21.41 5.23
CA LEU A 50 1.95 -22.69 4.75
C LEU A 50 1.93 -22.71 3.23
N ALA A 51 2.15 -23.88 2.64
CA ALA A 51 2.09 -24.06 1.19
C ALA A 51 0.71 -23.72 0.57
N ALA A 52 -0.35 -23.79 1.37
CA ALA A 52 -1.69 -23.39 0.96
C ALA A 52 -1.88 -21.85 0.91
N GLY A 53 -0.88 -21.09 1.36
CA GLY A 53 -0.98 -19.65 1.54
C GLY A 53 -1.77 -19.26 2.80
N LEU A 54 -2.52 -18.18 2.69
CA LEU A 54 -3.39 -17.59 3.70
C LEU A 54 -4.76 -17.37 3.07
N SER A 55 -5.83 -17.86 3.70
CA SER A 55 -7.18 -17.58 3.17
C SER A 55 -7.47 -16.08 3.27
N GLY A 56 -7.82 -15.46 2.14
CA GLY A 56 -7.93 -14.00 2.04
C GLY A 56 -6.59 -13.26 2.01
N GLY A 57 -5.46 -13.95 1.85
CA GLY A 57 -4.17 -13.30 1.68
C GLY A 57 -4.02 -12.66 0.30
N ASP A 58 -3.18 -11.62 0.23
CA ASP A 58 -3.07 -10.76 -0.95
C ASP A 58 -1.72 -10.89 -1.67
N ALA A 59 -0.64 -10.81 -0.91
CA ALA A 59 0.72 -10.80 -1.43
C ALA A 59 1.52 -11.98 -0.86
N ASN A 60 2.33 -12.62 -1.69
CA ASN A 60 3.24 -13.67 -1.25
C ASN A 60 4.69 -13.33 -1.64
N PHE A 61 5.58 -13.35 -0.65
CA PHE A 61 7.01 -13.12 -0.84
C PHE A 61 7.75 -14.44 -0.60
N ILE A 62 8.51 -14.90 -1.59
CA ILE A 62 9.17 -16.20 -1.54
C ILE A 62 10.69 -16.04 -1.71
N LEU A 63 11.45 -17.06 -1.32
CA LEU A 63 12.89 -17.15 -1.56
C LEU A 63 13.68 -15.91 -1.07
N GLY A 64 13.40 -15.43 0.14
CA GLY A 64 14.05 -14.25 0.71
C GLY A 64 13.66 -12.92 0.03
N GLY A 65 12.61 -12.93 -0.78
CA GLY A 65 12.17 -11.80 -1.60
C GLY A 65 12.68 -11.86 -3.03
N GLY A 66 13.41 -12.93 -3.40
CA GLY A 66 13.88 -13.12 -4.77
C GLY A 66 12.74 -13.28 -5.77
N ALA A 67 11.57 -13.71 -5.29
CA ALA A 67 10.34 -13.61 -6.05
C ALA A 67 9.17 -13.12 -5.19
N VAL A 68 8.22 -12.46 -5.86
CA VAL A 68 7.00 -11.91 -5.26
C VAL A 68 5.84 -12.25 -6.16
N THR A 69 4.77 -12.82 -5.60
CA THR A 69 3.58 -13.26 -6.32
C THR A 69 2.35 -12.53 -5.78
N ASN A 70 1.32 -12.43 -6.61
CA ASN A 70 -0.03 -12.03 -6.20
C ASN A 70 -0.97 -13.22 -5.98
N ASP A 71 -0.38 -14.39 -5.74
CA ASP A 71 -1.08 -15.64 -5.44
C ASP A 71 -0.70 -16.05 -4.02
N ALA A 72 -1.49 -15.55 -3.08
CA ALA A 72 -1.27 -15.73 -1.64
C ALA A 72 -2.31 -16.63 -0.98
N ASP A 73 -3.36 -17.03 -1.71
CA ASP A 73 -4.44 -17.92 -1.28
C ASP A 73 -4.70 -18.96 -2.37
N GLN A 74 -4.38 -20.23 -2.11
CA GLN A 74 -4.57 -21.32 -3.09
C GLN A 74 -6.03 -21.49 -3.57
N THR A 75 -7.00 -20.94 -2.83
CA THR A 75 -8.43 -21.05 -3.14
C THR A 75 -8.96 -19.83 -3.90
N ALA A 76 -8.17 -18.77 -4.02
CA ALA A 76 -8.57 -17.57 -4.72
C ALA A 76 -8.75 -17.83 -6.23
N GLY A 77 -9.85 -17.34 -6.78
CA GLY A 77 -10.12 -17.41 -8.23
C GLY A 77 -9.52 -16.22 -9.01
N VAL A 78 -9.18 -15.14 -8.31
CA VAL A 78 -8.59 -13.90 -8.85
C VAL A 78 -7.66 -13.29 -7.80
N PRO A 79 -6.58 -12.60 -8.21
CA PRO A 79 -5.72 -11.88 -7.27
C PRO A 79 -6.41 -10.60 -6.79
N SER A 80 -6.42 -10.37 -5.47
CA SER A 80 -6.85 -9.11 -4.86
C SER A 80 -5.79 -8.02 -5.03
N TRP A 81 -4.51 -8.39 -5.10
CA TRP A 81 -3.37 -7.47 -5.16
C TRP A 81 -2.68 -7.47 -6.53
N GLN A 82 -2.24 -6.29 -6.96
CA GLN A 82 -1.39 -6.13 -8.13
C GLN A 82 -0.26 -5.16 -7.82
N PRO A 83 1.01 -5.60 -7.88
CA PRO A 83 2.13 -4.70 -7.70
C PRO A 83 2.31 -3.80 -8.91
N VAL A 84 2.90 -2.63 -8.68
CA VAL A 84 3.40 -1.78 -9.75
C VAL A 84 4.62 -2.43 -10.38
N ARG A 85 4.59 -2.50 -11.71
CA ARG A 85 5.57 -3.20 -12.54
C ARG A 85 6.24 -2.27 -13.53
N THR A 86 7.34 -2.74 -14.11
CA THR A 86 8.04 -2.01 -15.17
C THR A 86 7.29 -2.06 -16.51
N GLY A 87 6.32 -2.96 -16.65
CA GLY A 87 5.43 -3.12 -17.81
C GLY A 87 4.11 -3.80 -17.42
N THR A 88 3.29 -4.16 -18.39
CA THR A 88 1.92 -4.69 -18.17
C THR A 88 1.83 -6.23 -18.18
N SER A 89 2.95 -6.94 -18.37
CA SER A 89 2.98 -8.40 -18.30
C SER A 89 2.89 -8.88 -16.85
N ASN A 90 2.18 -9.99 -16.62
CA ASN A 90 2.06 -10.60 -15.29
C ASN A 90 3.37 -11.22 -14.77
N VAL A 91 4.39 -11.28 -15.61
CA VAL A 91 5.76 -11.67 -15.26
C VAL A 91 6.75 -10.52 -15.33
N ASP A 92 6.32 -9.28 -15.55
CA ASP A 92 7.25 -8.14 -15.60
C ASP A 92 7.85 -7.86 -14.22
N PRO A 93 9.11 -7.39 -14.15
CA PRO A 93 9.75 -6.96 -12.92
C PRO A 93 8.89 -5.98 -12.10
N LEU A 94 8.98 -6.08 -10.77
CA LEU A 94 8.49 -5.02 -9.89
C LEU A 94 9.24 -3.71 -10.15
N ARG A 95 8.53 -2.59 -10.08
CA ARG A 95 9.13 -1.26 -10.14
C ARG A 95 9.50 -0.79 -8.73
N GLN A 96 10.76 -0.43 -8.50
CA GLN A 96 11.14 0.27 -7.27
C GLN A 96 10.61 1.71 -7.34
N LEU A 97 9.90 2.13 -6.30
CA LEU A 97 9.43 3.51 -6.15
C LEU A 97 10.29 4.29 -5.17
N GLY A 98 10.43 5.58 -5.41
CA GLY A 98 11.02 6.55 -4.51
C GLY A 98 9.99 7.15 -3.54
N ILE A 99 10.49 7.67 -2.42
CA ILE A 99 9.66 8.50 -1.53
C ILE A 99 9.17 9.73 -2.31
N GLY A 100 7.87 10.02 -2.22
CA GLY A 100 7.23 11.11 -2.96
C GLY A 100 6.60 10.68 -4.29
N ASP A 101 6.85 9.46 -4.77
CA ASP A 101 6.14 8.93 -5.93
C ASP A 101 4.65 8.72 -5.59
N THR A 102 3.80 8.84 -6.61
CA THR A 102 2.35 8.62 -6.48
C THR A 102 1.96 7.23 -6.98
N VAL A 103 1.19 6.51 -6.17
CA VAL A 103 0.49 5.28 -6.58
C VAL A 103 -0.99 5.59 -6.73
N ASN A 104 -1.55 5.26 -7.90
CA ASN A 104 -2.95 5.50 -8.24
C ASN A 104 -3.40 4.64 -9.44
N SER A 105 -4.57 4.95 -10.00
CA SER A 105 -5.14 4.25 -11.16
C SER A 105 -4.32 4.34 -12.45
N ALA A 106 -3.34 5.25 -12.55
CA ALA A 106 -2.43 5.35 -13.68
C ALA A 106 -1.14 4.54 -13.47
N SER A 107 -0.93 3.93 -12.30
CA SER A 107 0.23 3.07 -12.06
C SER A 107 0.19 1.82 -12.95
N THR A 108 1.34 1.43 -13.48
CA THR A 108 1.45 0.27 -14.38
C THR A 108 1.32 -1.02 -13.59
N VAL A 109 0.23 -1.74 -13.77
CA VAL A 109 -0.05 -3.06 -13.18
C VAL A 109 -0.32 -4.10 -14.27
N ALA A 110 -0.26 -5.37 -13.90
CA ALA A 110 -0.68 -6.48 -14.76
C ALA A 110 -2.16 -6.84 -14.54
N THR A 111 -2.63 -7.84 -15.28
CA THR A 111 -3.94 -8.48 -15.04
C THR A 111 -3.76 -9.97 -14.75
N GLY A 112 -4.66 -10.52 -13.93
CA GLY A 112 -4.62 -11.93 -13.53
C GLY A 112 -3.45 -12.27 -12.61
N PHE A 113 -3.32 -13.56 -12.30
CA PHE A 113 -2.24 -14.08 -11.47
C PHE A 113 -0.88 -13.94 -12.16
N GLY A 114 0.16 -13.71 -11.37
CA GLY A 114 1.50 -13.44 -11.85
C GLY A 114 2.53 -13.34 -10.73
N ALA A 115 3.78 -13.19 -11.13
CA ALA A 115 4.91 -13.08 -10.22
C ALA A 115 6.00 -12.16 -10.79
N SER A 116 6.97 -11.82 -9.97
CA SER A 116 8.26 -11.25 -10.39
C SER A 116 9.37 -12.07 -9.72
N GLY A 117 10.53 -12.23 -10.36
CA GLY A 117 11.69 -12.91 -9.79
C GLY A 117 12.43 -13.82 -10.78
N ASP A 118 11.71 -14.71 -11.48
CA ASP A 118 12.24 -15.61 -12.51
C ASP A 118 11.12 -15.85 -13.56
N PRO A 119 11.37 -15.69 -14.87
CA PRO A 119 12.63 -15.32 -15.54
C PRO A 119 12.99 -13.84 -15.45
N ASN A 120 12.04 -12.99 -15.06
CA ASN A 120 12.28 -11.55 -15.01
C ASN A 120 12.42 -11.10 -13.56
N ALA A 121 13.67 -11.04 -13.11
CA ALA A 121 14.02 -10.52 -11.81
C ALA A 121 13.63 -9.05 -11.67
N HIS A 122 13.18 -8.64 -10.49
CA HIS A 122 13.11 -7.23 -10.09
C HIS A 122 14.46 -6.67 -9.65
N PHE A 123 15.55 -7.39 -9.91
CA PHE A 123 16.91 -6.89 -9.86
C PHE A 123 17.33 -6.53 -11.29
N PRO A 124 17.94 -5.36 -11.54
CA PRO A 124 18.50 -4.41 -10.57
C PRO A 124 17.58 -3.26 -10.14
N GLU A 125 16.26 -3.33 -10.42
CA GLU A 125 15.31 -2.29 -9.93
C GLU A 125 15.39 -2.15 -8.42
N PHE A 126 15.47 -3.26 -7.69
CA PHE A 126 15.83 -3.28 -6.28
C PHE A 126 17.33 -3.55 -6.11
N THR A 127 17.92 -3.00 -5.06
CA THR A 127 19.26 -3.38 -4.61
C THR A 127 19.11 -4.40 -3.48
N PRO A 128 19.74 -5.60 -3.58
CA PRO A 128 19.68 -6.59 -2.51
C PRO A 128 20.09 -6.02 -1.16
N ASP A 129 19.46 -6.51 -0.09
CA ASP A 129 19.71 -6.10 1.31
C ASP A 129 19.45 -4.60 1.60
N THR A 130 18.87 -3.87 0.66
CA THR A 130 18.56 -2.44 0.80
C THR A 130 17.05 -2.22 0.82
N PRO A 131 16.51 -1.43 1.78
CA PRO A 131 15.11 -1.08 1.78
C PRO A 131 14.70 -0.33 0.50
N GLY A 132 13.59 -0.74 -0.10
CA GLY A 132 12.93 -0.09 -1.22
C GLY A 132 11.41 -0.09 -1.06
N TYR A 133 10.70 0.55 -1.99
CA TYR A 133 9.24 0.64 -1.97
C TYR A 133 8.62 -0.05 -3.18
N VAL A 134 7.59 -0.85 -2.93
CA VAL A 134 6.71 -1.45 -3.93
C VAL A 134 5.36 -0.77 -3.83
N GLY A 135 4.91 -0.14 -4.90
CA GLY A 135 3.52 0.34 -5.01
C GLY A 135 2.59 -0.80 -5.39
N PHE A 136 1.30 -0.67 -5.09
CA PHE A 136 0.30 -1.65 -5.49
C PHE A 136 -1.12 -1.09 -5.57
N SER A 137 -1.99 -1.80 -6.29
CA SER A 137 -3.44 -1.73 -6.12
C SER A 137 -3.95 -2.96 -5.37
N LEU A 138 -5.01 -2.79 -4.60
CA LEU A 138 -5.65 -3.83 -3.80
C LEU A 138 -7.16 -3.74 -3.94
N VAL A 139 -7.85 -4.86 -4.17
CA VAL A 139 -9.31 -4.92 -4.13
C VAL A 139 -9.73 -5.32 -2.72
N LEU A 140 -10.30 -4.37 -1.98
CA LEU A 140 -10.77 -4.57 -0.62
C LEU A 140 -12.02 -5.46 -0.58
N GLU A 141 -12.38 -5.94 0.62
CA GLU A 141 -13.58 -6.78 0.84
C GLU A 141 -14.90 -6.15 0.34
N ASP A 142 -14.98 -4.82 0.32
CA ASP A 142 -16.14 -4.08 -0.18
C ASP A 142 -16.13 -3.87 -1.71
N ASN A 143 -15.15 -4.46 -2.41
CA ASN A 143 -14.83 -4.33 -3.83
C ASN A 143 -14.27 -2.96 -4.25
N THR A 144 -13.89 -2.11 -3.31
CA THR A 144 -13.18 -0.87 -3.61
C THR A 144 -11.76 -1.21 -4.07
N THR A 145 -11.33 -0.63 -5.19
CA THR A 145 -9.92 -0.68 -5.60
C THR A 145 -9.16 0.42 -4.86
N ALA A 146 -8.37 0.02 -3.88
CA ALA A 146 -7.50 0.85 -3.07
C ALA A 146 -6.08 0.89 -3.66
N TYR A 147 -5.29 1.88 -3.23
CA TYR A 147 -3.91 2.05 -3.65
C TYR A 147 -2.99 2.15 -2.45
N GLY A 148 -1.83 1.51 -2.54
CA GLY A 148 -0.92 1.42 -1.42
C GLY A 148 0.53 1.37 -1.82
N TRP A 149 1.38 1.42 -0.81
CA TRP A 149 2.81 1.18 -0.92
C TRP A 149 3.28 0.33 0.25
N MET A 150 4.29 -0.49 -0.02
CA MET A 150 4.94 -1.35 0.95
C MET A 150 6.44 -1.08 0.94
N ARG A 151 7.04 -0.97 2.12
CA ARG A 151 8.49 -0.90 2.27
C ARG A 151 9.04 -2.30 2.52
N VAL A 152 9.97 -2.73 1.68
CA VAL A 152 10.55 -4.08 1.71
C VAL A 152 12.07 -4.03 1.62
N THR A 153 12.74 -4.98 2.26
CA THR A 153 14.10 -5.39 1.91
C THR A 153 13.98 -6.72 1.18
N LEU A 154 14.48 -6.80 -0.04
CA LEU A 154 14.45 -8.02 -0.86
C LEU A 154 15.86 -8.56 -1.02
N GLN A 155 15.97 -9.88 -1.11
CA GLN A 155 17.23 -10.56 -1.39
C GLN A 155 17.18 -11.25 -2.75
N GLU A 156 18.34 -11.34 -3.40
CA GLU A 156 18.49 -12.11 -4.64
C GLU A 156 19.02 -13.51 -4.31
N ASN A 157 18.87 -14.46 -5.23
CA ASN A 157 19.50 -15.79 -5.16
C ASN A 157 19.15 -16.59 -3.89
N ASN A 158 17.90 -16.45 -3.40
CA ASN A 158 17.38 -17.17 -2.24
C ASN A 158 18.21 -16.96 -0.95
N GLN A 159 18.75 -15.75 -0.76
CA GLN A 159 19.49 -15.40 0.45
C GLN A 159 18.56 -14.99 1.60
N SER A 160 19.00 -15.25 2.83
CA SER A 160 18.30 -14.82 4.05
C SER A 160 18.41 -13.31 4.26
N GLY A 161 17.43 -12.71 4.92
CA GLY A 161 17.45 -11.29 5.29
C GLY A 161 16.37 -10.44 4.61
N GLY A 162 15.53 -11.05 3.76
CA GLY A 162 14.34 -10.40 3.24
C GLY A 162 13.36 -10.04 4.36
N LEU A 163 12.74 -8.86 4.26
CA LEU A 163 11.88 -8.30 5.30
C LEU A 163 10.78 -7.41 4.70
N ILE A 164 9.54 -7.58 5.14
CA ILE A 164 8.45 -6.63 4.90
C ILE A 164 8.36 -5.72 6.13
N HIS A 165 8.70 -4.45 5.97
CA HIS A 165 8.85 -3.51 7.10
C HIS A 165 7.50 -2.93 7.53
N GLU A 166 6.74 -2.40 6.57
CA GLU A 166 5.52 -1.63 6.79
C GLU A 166 4.79 -1.41 5.46
N TRP A 167 3.50 -1.09 5.52
CA TRP A 167 2.74 -0.62 4.37
C TRP A 167 1.66 0.38 4.77
N ALA A 168 1.17 1.12 3.79
CA ALA A 168 0.02 1.99 3.92
C ALA A 168 -0.91 1.85 2.70
N ILE A 169 -2.20 2.00 2.93
CA ILE A 169 -3.28 1.87 1.94
C ILE A 169 -4.18 3.10 2.06
N GLU A 170 -4.49 3.72 0.93
CA GLU A 170 -5.58 4.68 0.79
C GLU A 170 -6.83 3.88 0.36
N ASP A 171 -7.84 3.87 1.23
CA ASP A 171 -8.99 2.95 1.15
C ASP A 171 -10.19 3.48 0.35
N SER A 172 -10.13 4.71 -0.19
CA SER A 172 -11.22 5.29 -0.99
C SER A 172 -11.04 5.12 -2.51
N GLY A 173 -9.89 4.60 -2.93
CA GLY A 173 -9.47 4.54 -4.33
C GLY A 173 -8.85 5.84 -4.83
N GLY A 174 -8.49 6.74 -3.91
CA GLY A 174 -7.68 7.91 -4.15
C GLY A 174 -6.19 7.57 -4.33
N ALA A 175 -5.41 8.57 -4.72
CA ALA A 175 -3.97 8.43 -4.86
C ALA A 175 -3.27 8.44 -3.49
N ILE A 176 -2.18 7.68 -3.36
CA ILE A 176 -1.32 7.69 -2.18
C ILE A 176 0.11 8.08 -2.56
N THR A 177 0.77 8.85 -1.67
CA THR A 177 2.18 9.22 -1.83
C THR A 177 3.07 8.24 -1.05
N VAL A 178 4.10 7.71 -1.70
CA VAL A 178 5.04 6.74 -1.11
C VAL A 178 5.82 7.37 0.06
N GLY A 179 5.87 6.65 1.18
CA GLY A 179 6.68 7.00 2.36
C GLY A 179 6.07 8.04 3.30
N VAL A 180 4.85 8.52 3.01
CA VAL A 180 4.15 9.50 3.86
C VAL A 180 2.83 8.87 4.34
N PRO A 181 2.73 8.44 5.61
CA PRO A 181 1.43 8.24 6.25
C PRO A 181 0.86 9.64 6.47
N GLU A 182 -0.01 10.12 5.58
CA GLU A 182 -0.57 11.47 5.75
C GLU A 182 -1.28 11.57 7.11
N PRO A 183 -0.98 12.59 7.94
CA PRO A 183 -1.77 12.83 9.13
C PRO A 183 -3.19 13.16 8.67
N SER A 184 -4.15 12.35 9.11
CA SER A 184 -5.57 12.51 8.80
C SER A 184 -5.94 14.00 8.90
N THR A 185 -6.42 14.55 7.79
CA THR A 185 -6.70 15.99 7.63
C THR A 185 -7.62 16.54 8.72
N SER A 186 -8.41 15.68 9.37
CA SER A 186 -9.19 15.97 10.57
C SER A 186 -8.34 16.41 11.77
N LEU A 187 -7.18 15.80 12.02
CA LEU A 187 -6.27 16.17 13.10
C LEU A 187 -5.65 17.56 12.84
N LEU A 188 -5.28 17.84 11.58
CA LEU A 188 -4.79 19.15 11.15
C LEU A 188 -5.90 20.22 11.25
N ALA A 189 -7.13 19.89 10.87
CA ALA A 189 -8.27 20.80 11.00
C ALA A 189 -8.60 21.10 12.48
N ILE A 190 -8.53 20.10 13.37
CA ILE A 190 -8.71 20.30 14.82
C ILE A 190 -7.59 21.14 15.42
N LEU A 191 -6.33 20.93 15.00
CA LEU A 191 -5.19 21.77 15.41
C LEU A 191 -5.34 23.22 14.92
N ALA A 192 -5.79 23.41 13.67
CA ALA A 192 -6.04 24.73 13.11
C ALA A 192 -7.17 25.46 13.84
N LEU A 193 -8.29 24.78 14.11
CA LEU A 193 -9.41 25.33 14.89
C LEU A 193 -9.00 25.62 16.33
N GLY A 194 -8.28 24.70 16.98
CA GLY A 194 -7.74 24.88 18.33
C GLY A 194 -6.82 26.10 18.43
N GLY A 195 -5.95 26.31 17.44
CA GLY A 195 -5.11 27.50 17.33
C GLY A 195 -5.91 28.81 17.21
N ILE A 196 -7.01 28.80 16.45
CA ILE A 196 -7.90 29.96 16.31
C ILE A 196 -8.63 30.27 17.63
N PHE A 197 -9.11 29.25 18.35
CA PHE A 197 -9.78 29.43 19.64
C PHE A 197 -8.83 29.90 20.75
N LEU A 198 -7.57 29.43 20.74
CA LEU A 198 -6.54 29.87 21.68
C LEU A 198 -6.09 31.31 21.40
N ARG A 199 -6.05 31.74 20.13
CA ARG A 199 -5.71 33.12 19.75
C ARG A 199 -6.78 34.14 20.17
N ARG A 200 -8.04 33.72 20.30
CA ARG A 200 -9.15 34.59 20.76
C ARG A 200 -9.18 34.82 22.27
N ARG A 201 -8.37 34.09 23.05
CA ARG A 201 -8.30 34.19 24.52
C ARG A 201 -7.09 34.97 25.04
N ARG A 202 -6.24 35.49 24.15
CA ARG A 202 -5.19 36.47 24.46
C ARG A 202 -5.60 37.82 23.90
#